data_AF-A0A6V7P6V8-F1
#
_entry.id   AF-A0A6V7P6V8-F1
#
_cell.length_a   1.000
_cell.length_b   1.000
_cell.length_c   1.000
_cell.angle_alpha   90.00
_cell.angle_beta   90.00
_cell.angle_gamma   90.00
#
_symmetry.space_group_name_H-M   'P 1'
#
loop_
_entity.id
_entity.type
_entity.pdbx_description
1 polymer ?
#
loop_
_entity_poly.entity_id
_entity_poly.type
_entity_poly.pdbx_seq_one_letter_code
_entity_poly.pdbx_strand_id
1 'polypeptide(L)'
;MGGAFPSKPMSLYATIWDGSSWATLGGRYKVNYKYSPFIAEFADLVLHGCPVNPLDHSLACEGPESAQFNSVMISADQRAAMEAFRRNHMSYSYCHDRERYPGPLPECSLDEESTHFFGRDGLKFGDRRHRGRRNRKQRSPASRSDASI
;
A
#
# COMPACT_ATOMS: atom_id res chain seq x y z
N MET A 1 -21.22 -6.63 12.11
CA MET A 1 -19.78 -6.45 12.40
C MET A 1 -19.19 -7.83 12.66
N GLY A 2 -18.32 -8.33 11.80
CA GLY A 2 -17.84 -9.72 11.84
C GLY A 2 -16.55 -9.92 11.05
N GLY A 3 -15.62 -8.96 11.16
CA GLY A 3 -14.29 -9.08 10.57
C GLY A 3 -13.38 -9.95 11.44
N ALA A 4 -12.48 -10.70 10.82
CA ALA A 4 -11.42 -11.40 11.54
C ALA A 4 -10.40 -10.38 12.06
N PHE A 5 -10.18 -10.35 13.37
CA PHE A 5 -9.14 -9.54 14.00
C PHE A 5 -8.00 -10.45 14.47
N PRO A 6 -6.72 -10.06 14.29
CA PRO A 6 -5.59 -10.86 14.78
C PRO A 6 -5.63 -11.02 16.31
N SER A 7 -6.02 -12.22 16.78
CA SER A 7 -6.18 -12.54 18.21
C SER A 7 -5.27 -13.67 18.70
N LYS A 8 -4.41 -14.20 17.83
CA LYS A 8 -3.45 -15.27 18.16
C LYS A 8 -2.06 -14.69 18.41
N PRO A 9 -1.23 -15.33 19.25
CA PRO A 9 0.17 -14.97 19.40
C PRO A 9 0.90 -14.93 18.05
N MET A 10 1.80 -13.98 17.88
CA MET A 10 2.56 -13.76 16.64
C MET A 10 4.06 -13.69 16.90
N SER A 11 4.84 -14.04 15.88
CA SER A 11 6.30 -13.90 15.87
C SER A 11 6.70 -12.78 14.90
N LEU A 12 7.80 -12.10 15.20
CA LEU A 12 8.38 -11.07 14.33
C LEU A 12 9.36 -11.72 13.34
N TYR A 13 9.30 -11.29 12.08
CA TYR A 13 10.18 -11.73 11.01
C TYR A 13 10.68 -10.53 10.21
N ALA A 14 11.98 -10.52 9.86
CA ALA A 14 12.57 -9.57 8.94
C ALA A 14 13.28 -10.36 7.83
N THR A 15 12.91 -10.12 6.57
CA THR A 15 13.44 -10.86 5.42
C THR A 15 13.68 -9.95 4.24
N ILE A 16 14.74 -10.24 3.47
CA ILE A 16 14.97 -9.71 2.12
C ILE A 16 14.79 -10.88 1.15
N TRP A 17 13.94 -10.70 0.13
CA TRP A 17 13.60 -11.79 -0.80
C TRP A 17 13.19 -11.26 -2.17
N ASP A 18 13.20 -12.15 -3.17
CA ASP A 18 12.87 -11.82 -4.56
C ASP A 18 11.35 -11.85 -4.81
N GLY A 19 10.74 -10.66 -4.83
CA GLY A 19 9.33 -10.44 -5.15
C GLY A 19 9.04 -10.12 -6.63
N SER A 20 9.91 -10.52 -7.58
CA SER A 20 9.85 -10.07 -8.98
C SER A 20 8.52 -10.31 -9.71
N SER A 21 7.69 -11.23 -9.25
CA SER A 21 6.38 -11.49 -9.86
C SER A 21 5.35 -10.39 -9.57
N TRP A 22 5.56 -9.52 -8.58
CA TRP A 22 4.56 -8.52 -8.17
C TRP A 22 5.13 -7.19 -7.65
N ALA A 23 6.33 -7.16 -7.06
CA ALA A 23 6.80 -6.06 -6.22
C ALA A 23 6.95 -4.71 -6.94
N THR A 24 7.54 -4.68 -8.15
CA THR A 24 7.80 -3.42 -8.87
C THR A 24 6.87 -3.27 -10.07
N LEU A 25 5.96 -2.29 -9.99
CA LEU A 25 4.93 -2.03 -11.01
C LEU A 25 4.15 -3.30 -11.40
N GLY A 26 3.68 -4.05 -10.40
CA GLY A 26 2.93 -5.29 -10.59
C GLY A 26 3.76 -6.41 -11.22
N GLY A 27 5.08 -6.41 -11.03
CA GLY A 27 6.00 -7.42 -11.59
C GLY A 27 6.53 -7.09 -12.98
N ARG A 28 6.24 -5.89 -13.51
CA ARG A 28 6.74 -5.43 -14.82
C ARG A 28 8.27 -5.31 -14.84
N TYR A 29 8.87 -4.87 -13.74
CA TYR A 29 10.31 -4.77 -13.60
C TYR A 29 10.78 -5.82 -12.59
N LYS A 30 11.59 -6.76 -13.08
CA LYS A 30 12.14 -7.86 -12.29
C LYS A 30 13.51 -7.49 -11.73
N VAL A 31 13.92 -8.18 -10.68
CA VAL A 31 15.25 -8.03 -10.11
C VAL A 31 16.32 -8.28 -11.19
N ASN A 32 17.36 -7.46 -11.19
CA ASN A 32 18.53 -7.68 -12.01
C ASN A 32 19.71 -8.05 -11.11
N TYR A 33 20.00 -9.35 -11.04
CA TYR A 33 21.05 -9.91 -10.19
C TYR A 33 22.48 -9.46 -10.55
N LYS A 34 22.69 -8.76 -11.68
CA LYS A 34 23.99 -8.09 -11.94
C LYS A 34 24.29 -6.98 -10.94
N TYR A 35 23.29 -6.42 -10.27
CA TYR A 35 23.45 -5.41 -9.22
C TYR A 35 23.53 -6.00 -7.82
N SER A 36 23.77 -7.32 -7.70
CA SER A 36 24.01 -7.96 -6.41
C SER A 36 25.36 -7.54 -5.81
N PRO A 37 25.52 -7.58 -4.47
CA PRO A 37 24.55 -8.00 -3.46
C PRO A 37 23.46 -6.96 -3.16
N PHE A 38 22.25 -7.44 -2.84
CA PHE A 38 21.18 -6.61 -2.29
C PHE A 38 21.25 -6.68 -0.77
N ILE A 39 21.50 -5.54 -0.11
CA ILE A 39 21.77 -5.48 1.33
C ILE A 39 20.68 -4.65 2.00
N ALA A 40 20.12 -5.18 3.09
CA ALA A 40 19.24 -4.47 4.01
C ALA A 40 19.87 -4.50 5.40
N GLU A 41 20.13 -3.33 5.97
CA GLU A 41 20.72 -3.17 7.30
C GLU A 41 19.62 -2.78 8.30
N PHE A 42 19.62 -3.42 9.46
CA PHE A 42 18.67 -3.17 10.53
C PHE A 42 19.45 -2.88 11.82
N ALA A 43 19.06 -1.84 12.54
CA ALA A 43 19.66 -1.42 13.80
C ALA A 43 18.57 -1.01 14.79
N ASP A 44 18.96 -0.79 16.04
CA ASP A 44 18.09 -0.24 17.10
C ASP A 44 16.77 -0.99 17.28
N LEU A 45 16.83 -2.33 17.37
CA LEU A 45 15.64 -3.16 17.58
C LEU A 45 15.03 -2.89 18.97
N VAL A 46 13.87 -2.24 18.98
CA VAL A 46 13.07 -1.99 20.18
C VAL A 46 11.86 -2.94 20.16
N LEU A 47 11.75 -3.79 21.19
CA LEU A 47 10.64 -4.71 21.38
C LEU A 47 9.85 -4.35 22.63
N HIS A 48 8.68 -3.77 22.43
CA HIS A 48 7.68 -3.61 23.48
C HIS A 48 6.44 -4.42 23.09
N GLY A 49 6.13 -5.45 23.86
CA GLY A 49 5.01 -6.34 23.61
C GLY A 49 4.87 -7.38 24.70
N CYS A 50 3.82 -8.18 24.62
CA CYS A 50 3.58 -9.22 25.62
C CYS A 50 4.15 -10.57 25.17
N PRO A 51 5.21 -11.11 25.80
CA PRO A 51 5.67 -12.45 25.49
C PRO A 51 4.63 -13.48 25.94
N VAL A 52 4.46 -14.50 25.10
CA VAL A 52 3.60 -15.64 25.37
C VAL A 52 4.48 -16.83 25.73
N ASN A 53 4.17 -17.51 26.83
CA ASN A 53 4.87 -18.73 27.18
C ASN A 53 4.54 -19.82 26.16
N PRO A 54 5.55 -20.42 25.47
CA PRO A 54 5.31 -21.39 24.41
C PRO A 54 4.74 -22.73 24.92
N LEU A 55 4.80 -23.03 26.22
CA LEU A 55 4.36 -24.31 26.78
C LEU A 55 2.86 -24.32 27.14
N ASP A 56 2.35 -23.23 27.70
CA ASP A 56 0.98 -23.14 28.21
C ASP A 56 0.17 -22.02 27.53
N HIS A 57 0.78 -21.28 26.59
CA HIS A 57 0.21 -20.11 25.92
C HIS A 57 -0.32 -19.03 26.90
N SER A 58 0.19 -19.00 28.13
CA SER A 58 -0.15 -17.96 29.09
C SER A 58 0.51 -16.63 28.71
N LEU A 59 -0.21 -15.54 28.96
CA LEU A 59 0.30 -14.19 28.78
C LEU A 59 1.07 -13.79 30.05
N ALA A 60 2.34 -13.42 29.92
CA ALA A 60 3.16 -13.05 31.07
C ALA A 60 2.95 -11.58 31.53
N CYS A 61 1.92 -10.89 31.01
CA CYS A 61 1.82 -9.43 31.08
C CYS A 61 0.60 -8.99 31.89
N GLU A 62 0.64 -9.25 33.19
CA GLU A 62 -0.35 -8.76 34.14
C GLU A 62 0.14 -7.50 34.89
N GLY A 63 1.30 -6.95 34.51
CA GLY A 63 1.91 -5.77 35.14
C GLY A 63 1.44 -4.40 34.58
N PRO A 64 1.78 -3.29 35.25
CA PRO A 64 1.42 -1.93 34.85
C PRO A 64 1.99 -1.50 33.49
N GLU A 65 2.99 -2.21 32.95
CA GLU A 65 3.53 -1.97 31.61
C GLU A 65 2.52 -2.26 30.48
N SER A 66 1.53 -3.12 30.72
CA SER A 66 0.42 -3.37 29.79
C SER A 66 -0.44 -2.12 29.54
N ALA A 67 -0.44 -1.16 30.47
CA ALA A 67 -1.23 0.06 30.38
C ALA A 67 -0.77 1.00 29.26
N GLN A 68 0.50 0.93 28.83
CA GLN A 68 1.02 1.74 27.71
C GLN A 68 0.37 1.36 26.38
N PHE A 69 -0.10 0.12 26.24
CA PHE A 69 -0.79 -0.37 25.04
C PHE A 69 -2.32 -0.25 25.11
N ASN A 70 -2.85 0.19 26.26
CA ASN A 70 -4.30 0.35 26.48
C ASN A 70 -4.84 1.68 25.93
N SER A 71 -4.01 2.53 25.32
CA SER A 71 -4.50 3.69 24.57
C SER A 71 -5.15 3.24 23.26
N VAL A 72 -6.41 2.81 23.34
CA VAL A 72 -7.21 2.36 22.19
C VAL A 72 -7.46 3.50 21.18
N MET A 73 -7.24 4.75 21.58
CA MET A 73 -7.52 5.92 20.75
C MET A 73 -6.29 6.79 20.51
N ILE A 74 -6.08 7.12 19.23
CA ILE A 74 -5.15 8.18 18.81
C ILE A 74 -5.74 9.55 19.13
N SER A 75 -4.85 10.51 19.43
CA SER A 75 -5.23 11.92 19.62
C SER A 75 -5.78 12.56 18.34
N ALA A 76 -6.47 13.70 18.47
CA ALA A 76 -6.98 14.45 17.32
C ALA A 76 -5.85 14.88 16.37
N ASP A 77 -4.72 15.33 16.90
CA ASP A 77 -3.57 15.76 16.10
C ASP A 77 -2.92 14.59 15.34
N GLN A 78 -2.78 13.43 16.00
CA GLN A 78 -2.30 12.20 15.34
C GLN A 78 -3.24 11.76 14.23
N ARG A 79 -4.56 11.87 14.45
CA ARG A 79 -5.57 11.55 13.42
C ARG A 79 -5.45 12.48 12.22
N ALA A 80 -5.37 13.80 12.44
CA ALA A 80 -5.19 14.78 11.38
C ALA A 80 -3.88 14.55 10.60
N ALA A 81 -2.78 14.22 11.28
CA ALA A 81 -1.51 13.88 10.64
C ALA A 81 -1.61 12.62 9.76
N MET A 82 -2.28 11.58 10.26
CA MET A 82 -2.55 10.34 9.51
C MET A 82 -3.40 10.61 8.27
N GLU A 83 -4.45 11.41 8.38
CA GLU A 83 -5.32 11.80 7.26
C GLU A 83 -4.55 12.61 6.21
N ALA A 84 -3.75 13.59 6.62
CA ALA A 84 -2.90 14.36 5.73
C ALA A 84 -1.88 13.47 5.00
N PHE A 85 -1.25 12.52 5.71
CA PHE A 85 -0.31 11.58 5.10
C PHE A 85 -1.00 10.69 4.07
N ARG A 86 -2.16 10.11 4.40
CA ARG A 86 -2.95 9.29 3.47
C ARG A 86 -3.36 10.11 2.24
N ARG A 87 -3.83 11.34 2.43
CA ARG A 87 -4.23 12.25 1.36
C ARG A 87 -3.10 12.55 0.40
N ASN A 88 -1.85 12.61 0.84
CA ASN A 88 -0.72 13.01 -0.01
C ASN A 88 0.07 11.81 -0.56
N HIS A 89 0.28 10.77 0.24
CA HIS A 89 1.26 9.70 -0.03
C HIS A 89 0.65 8.31 -0.26
N MET A 90 -0.66 8.11 -0.05
CA MET A 90 -1.28 6.80 -0.29
C MET A 90 -1.51 6.59 -1.80
N SER A 91 -0.84 5.61 -2.39
CA SER A 91 -0.95 5.31 -3.82
C SER A 91 -2.00 4.26 -4.16
N TYR A 92 -2.39 3.42 -3.21
CA TYR A 92 -3.36 2.33 -3.38
C TYR A 92 -4.18 2.15 -2.10
N SER A 93 -5.45 1.80 -2.25
CA SER A 93 -6.32 1.40 -1.13
C SER A 93 -7.28 0.29 -1.57
N TYR A 94 -7.21 -0.84 -0.86
CA TYR A 94 -8.07 -1.99 -1.12
C TYR A 94 -9.56 -1.70 -0.84
N CYS A 95 -9.87 -0.77 0.08
CA CYS A 95 -11.25 -0.36 0.36
C CYS A 95 -11.92 0.33 -0.84
N HIS A 96 -11.14 0.96 -1.73
CA HIS A 96 -11.64 1.60 -2.95
C HIS A 96 -11.50 0.71 -4.19
N ASP A 97 -10.84 -0.44 -4.09
CA ASP A 97 -10.64 -1.38 -5.19
C ASP A 97 -11.91 -2.18 -5.48
N ARG A 98 -12.73 -1.66 -6.40
CA ARG A 98 -13.98 -2.27 -6.85
C ARG A 98 -13.80 -3.34 -7.92
N GLU A 99 -12.62 -3.40 -8.53
CA GLU A 99 -12.27 -4.50 -9.44
C GLU A 99 -12.01 -5.78 -8.65
N ARG A 100 -11.30 -5.67 -7.52
CA ARG A 100 -11.03 -6.79 -6.63
C ARG A 100 -12.20 -7.10 -5.67
N TYR A 101 -12.82 -6.06 -5.12
CA TYR A 101 -13.92 -6.18 -4.16
C TYR A 101 -15.18 -5.46 -4.68
N PRO A 102 -16.10 -6.20 -5.34
CA PRO A 102 -17.29 -5.60 -5.95
C PRO A 102 -18.19 -4.84 -4.96
N GLY A 103 -18.20 -5.26 -3.69
CA GLY A 103 -18.93 -4.61 -2.59
C GLY A 103 -18.01 -4.06 -1.51
N PRO A 104 -18.46 -3.09 -0.70
CA PRO A 104 -17.67 -2.56 0.40
C PRO A 104 -17.44 -3.65 1.45
N LEU A 105 -16.18 -3.79 1.88
CA LEU A 105 -15.82 -4.69 2.97
C LEU A 105 -16.27 -4.10 4.31
N PRO A 106 -16.68 -4.94 5.27
CA PRO A 106 -17.33 -4.50 6.50
C PRO A 106 -16.45 -3.64 7.43
N GLU A 107 -15.13 -3.71 7.29
CA GLU A 107 -14.17 -2.90 8.05
C GLU A 107 -13.85 -1.55 7.39
N CYS A 108 -14.25 -1.33 6.15
CA CYS A 108 -13.92 -0.12 5.42
C CYS A 108 -14.91 1.02 5.74
N SER A 109 -14.40 2.11 6.31
CA SER A 109 -15.11 3.40 6.41
C SER A 109 -14.83 4.21 5.15
N LEU A 110 -15.79 4.23 4.22
CA LEU A 110 -15.67 4.98 2.99
C LEU A 110 -16.18 6.41 3.21
N ASP A 111 -15.25 7.36 3.27
CA ASP A 111 -15.59 8.77 3.24
C ASP A 111 -15.85 9.18 1.79
N GLU A 112 -16.99 9.81 1.51
CA GLU A 112 -17.39 10.24 0.17
C GLU A 112 -16.26 11.03 -0.54
N GLU A 113 -15.57 11.91 0.19
CA GLU A 113 -14.48 12.74 -0.34
C GLU A 113 -13.27 11.90 -0.82
N SER A 114 -12.98 10.80 -0.12
CA SER A 114 -11.86 9.92 -0.45
C SER A 114 -12.09 9.17 -1.77
N THR A 115 -13.34 8.82 -2.09
CA THR A 115 -13.68 8.05 -3.29
C THR A 115 -13.34 8.80 -4.59
N HIS A 116 -13.35 10.14 -4.57
CA HIS A 116 -13.04 10.94 -5.74
C HIS A 116 -11.54 10.95 -6.11
N PHE A 117 -10.68 10.52 -5.18
CA PHE A 117 -9.24 10.41 -5.41
C PHE A 117 -8.79 9.04 -5.89
N PHE A 118 -9.62 8.00 -5.78
CA PHE A 118 -9.25 6.63 -6.14
C PHE A 118 -10.00 6.16 -7.38
N GLY A 119 -9.27 5.48 -8.27
CA GLY A 119 -9.83 4.75 -9.39
C GLY A 119 -10.62 3.51 -8.95
N ARG A 120 -11.34 2.92 -9.89
CA ARG A 120 -12.09 1.68 -9.67
C ARG A 120 -11.18 0.49 -9.32
N ASP A 121 -9.92 0.56 -9.74
CA ASP A 121 -8.82 -0.35 -9.43
C ASP A 121 -8.17 -0.08 -8.05
N GLY A 122 -8.70 0.87 -7.27
CA GLY A 122 -8.16 1.24 -5.96
C GLY A 122 -6.84 2.01 -6.02
N LEU A 123 -6.31 2.31 -7.20
CA LEU A 123 -5.14 3.16 -7.36
C LEU A 123 -5.54 4.63 -7.24
N LYS A 124 -4.76 5.41 -6.50
CA LYS A 124 -4.99 6.85 -6.42
C LYS A 124 -4.78 7.47 -7.79
N PHE A 125 -5.71 8.31 -8.23
CA PHE A 125 -5.46 9.21 -9.35
C PHE A 125 -4.25 10.06 -8.96
N GLY A 126 -3.11 9.81 -9.60
CA GLY A 126 -1.99 10.72 -9.47
C GLY A 126 -2.45 12.13 -9.82
N ASP A 127 -1.80 13.15 -9.25
CA ASP A 127 -1.85 14.52 -9.76
C ASP A 127 -1.42 14.47 -11.23
N ARG A 128 -2.38 14.16 -12.11
CA ARG A 128 -2.28 14.38 -13.52
C ARG A 128 -2.41 15.89 -13.66
N ARG A 129 -1.38 16.62 -13.24
CA ARG A 129 -1.03 17.89 -13.89
C ARG A 129 -1.12 17.58 -15.35
N HIS A 130 -2.12 18.18 -15.99
CA HIS A 130 -2.48 17.98 -17.38
C HIS A 130 -1.21 17.79 -18.22
N ARG A 131 -0.89 16.55 -18.55
CA ARG A 131 0.04 16.27 -19.64
C ARG A 131 -0.76 16.63 -20.88
N GLY A 132 -0.69 17.91 -21.23
CA GLY A 132 -1.45 18.50 -22.31
C GLY A 132 -1.37 17.58 -23.51
N ARG A 133 -2.54 17.23 -24.05
CA ARG A 133 -2.68 16.63 -25.36
C ARG A 133 -1.87 17.50 -26.33
N ARG A 134 -0.63 17.11 -26.63
CA ARG A 134 0.05 17.56 -27.83
C ARG A 134 -0.72 16.94 -28.97
N ASN A 135 -1.63 17.74 -29.53
CA ASN A 135 -2.39 17.46 -30.73
C ASN A 135 -1.39 17.11 -31.83
N ARG A 136 -1.12 15.81 -32.03
CA ARG A 136 -0.48 15.31 -33.24
C ARG A 136 -1.54 15.39 -34.32
N LYS A 137 -1.72 16.59 -34.89
CA LYS A 137 -2.54 16.85 -36.06
C LYS A 137 -2.19 15.78 -37.10
N GLN A 138 -3.19 15.00 -37.47
CA GLN A 138 -3.17 14.10 -38.60
C GLN A 138 -2.66 14.88 -39.81
N ARG A 139 -1.54 14.44 -40.39
CA ARG A 139 -1.18 14.76 -41.76
C ARG A 139 -1.55 13.53 -42.57
N SER A 140 -2.58 13.71 -43.40
CA SER A 140 -3.19 12.70 -44.27
C SER A 140 -2.17 12.08 -45.24
N PRO A 141 -2.39 10.84 -45.72
CA PRO A 141 -1.57 10.26 -46.78
C PRO A 141 -2.02 10.83 -48.13
N ALA A 142 -1.11 11.45 -48.88
CA ALA A 142 -1.33 11.74 -50.29
C ALA A 142 -0.77 10.57 -51.13
N SER A 143 -1.61 10.11 -52.04
CA SER A 143 -1.43 8.97 -52.95
C SER A 143 -0.31 9.16 -53.98
N ARG A 144 0.18 8.00 -54.45
CA ARG A 144 1.13 7.75 -55.55
C ARG A 144 0.90 8.57 -56.83
N SER A 145 1.97 8.82 -57.58
CA SER A 145 2.02 8.79 -59.06
C SER A 145 3.49 8.68 -59.52
N ASP A 146 3.75 7.78 -60.47
CA ASP A 146 5.00 7.56 -61.21
C ASP A 146 5.47 8.79 -62.02
N ALA A 147 6.79 8.90 -62.24
CA ALA A 147 7.37 9.27 -63.55
C ALA A 147 8.90 9.08 -63.53
N SER A 148 9.38 8.42 -64.59
CA SER A 148 10.76 8.14 -64.98
C SER A 148 11.67 9.37 -65.11
N ILE A 149 12.98 9.19 -64.87
CA ILE A 149 14.08 9.14 -65.85
C ILE A 149 15.26 8.42 -65.15
#